data_AF-A0A8H7WQM8-F1
#
_entry.id   AF-A0A8H7WQM8-F1
#
_cell.length_a   1.000
_cell.length_b   1.000
_cell.length_c   1.000
_cell.angle_alpha   90.00
_cell.angle_beta   90.00
_cell.angle_gamma   90.00
#
_symmetry.space_group_name_H-M   'P 1'
#
loop_
_entity.id
_entity.type
_entity.pdbx_description
1 polymer ?
#
loop_
_entity_poly.entity_id
_entity_poly.type
_entity_poly.pdbx_seq_one_letter_code
_entity_poly.pdbx_strand_id
1 'polypeptide(L)'
;MVSALAKTLLYLAAAASSSTALGHTKMGYDVVFPALKKLGEKDHGALSARIGWMEVNQGFVILTIFCFKWAQFGMTDVYDKAFAGFYCVAQFYFGWCYLKAGIKEPVIPLWGIPTLVGLSQLV
;
A
#
# COMPACT_ATOMS: atom_id res chain seq x y z
N MET A 1 -19.85 -12.72 12.40
CA MET A 1 -19.98 -12.90 10.94
C MET A 1 -19.66 -11.56 10.30
N VAL A 2 -18.79 -11.51 9.28
CA VAL A 2 -18.44 -10.24 8.61
C VAL A 2 -19.65 -9.71 7.85
N SER A 3 -20.03 -8.46 8.06
CA SER A 3 -21.17 -7.85 7.38
C SER A 3 -20.94 -7.74 5.87
N ALA A 4 -22.02 -7.71 5.09
CA ALA A 4 -21.89 -7.57 3.62
C ALA A 4 -21.12 -6.30 3.23
N LEU A 5 -21.33 -5.20 3.96
CA LEU A 5 -20.62 -3.94 3.72
C LEU A 5 -19.13 -4.06 4.05
N ALA A 6 -18.77 -4.65 5.20
CA ALA A 6 -17.37 -4.88 5.57
C ALA A 6 -16.65 -5.76 4.53
N LYS A 7 -17.31 -6.81 4.01
CA LYS A 7 -16.75 -7.65 2.94
C LYS A 7 -16.47 -6.85 1.68
N THR A 8 -17.42 -6.02 1.23
CA THR A 8 -17.26 -5.19 0.05
C THR A 8 -16.11 -4.21 0.22
N LEU A 9 -16.01 -3.53 1.37
CA LEU A 9 -14.91 -2.60 1.66
C LEU A 9 -13.54 -3.30 1.62
N LEU A 10 -13.44 -4.51 2.18
CA LEU A 10 -12.21 -5.29 2.18
C LEU A 10 -11.83 -5.79 0.77
N TYR A 11 -12.79 -6.24 -0.04
CA TYR A 11 -12.50 -6.60 -1.43
C TYR A 11 -12.12 -5.39 -2.29
N LEU A 12 -12.73 -4.22 -2.07
CA LEU A 12 -12.32 -2.98 -2.71
C LEU A 12 -10.89 -2.59 -2.30
N ALA A 13 -10.55 -2.70 -1.02
CA ALA A 13 -9.20 -2.47 -0.53
C ALA A 13 -8.20 -3.45 -1.16
N ALA A 14 -8.57 -4.74 -1.29
CA ALA A 14 -7.74 -5.75 -1.93
C ALA A 14 -7.47 -5.43 -3.41
N ALA A 15 -8.51 -5.05 -4.15
CA ALA A 15 -8.43 -4.68 -5.57
C ALA A 15 -7.62 -3.39 -5.78
N ALA A 16 -7.82 -2.38 -4.94
CA ALA A 16 -7.05 -1.14 -4.98
C ALA A 16 -5.57 -1.39 -4.65
N SER A 17 -5.28 -2.23 -3.65
CA SER A 17 -3.91 -2.57 -3.24
C SER A 17 -3.17 -3.35 -4.33
N SER A 18 -3.81 -4.35 -4.94
CA SER A 18 -3.19 -5.12 -6.03
C SER A 18 -2.96 -4.27 -7.27
N SER A 19 -3.93 -3.42 -7.62
CA SER A 19 -3.81 -2.47 -8.73
C SER A 19 -2.71 -1.44 -8.48
N THR A 20 -2.55 -0.98 -7.23
CA THR A 20 -1.47 -0.09 -6.82
C THR A 20 -0.11 -0.76 -6.96
N ALA A 21 0.04 -2.03 -6.55
CA ALA A 21 1.29 -2.77 -6.74
C ALA A 21 1.68 -2.87 -8.22
N LEU A 22 0.72 -3.16 -9.11
CA LEU A 22 0.95 -3.21 -10.56
C LEU A 22 1.32 -1.83 -11.12
N GLY A 23 0.57 -0.79 -10.76
CA GLY A 23 0.82 0.58 -11.19
C GLY A 23 2.17 1.13 -10.69
N HIS A 24 2.51 0.86 -9.43
CA HIS A 24 3.77 1.25 -8.80
C HIS A 24 4.97 0.52 -9.43
N THR A 25 4.81 -0.76 -9.77
CA THR A 25 5.80 -1.51 -10.56
C THR A 25 6.01 -0.87 -11.92
N LYS A 26 4.93 -0.60 -12.67
CA LYS A 26 5.02 0.05 -13.99
C LYS A 26 5.69 1.43 -13.90
N MET A 27 5.28 2.26 -12.94
CA MET A 27 5.89 3.58 -12.69
C MET A 27 7.38 3.48 -12.35
N GLY A 28 7.78 2.41 -11.65
CA GLY A 28 9.18 2.09 -11.39
C GLY A 28 10.00 2.04 -12.68
N TYR A 29 9.55 1.26 -13.66
CA TYR A 29 10.25 1.10 -14.94
C TYR A 29 10.13 2.30 -15.86
N ASP A 30 8.97 2.96 -15.89
CA ASP A 30 8.70 4.05 -16.82
C ASP A 30 9.34 5.38 -16.39
N VAL A 31 9.45 5.62 -15.07
CA VAL A 31 9.79 6.95 -14.53
C VAL A 31 10.96 6.86 -13.56
N VAL A 32 10.86 6.03 -12.51
CA VAL A 32 11.78 6.09 -11.37
C VAL A 32 13.14 5.53 -11.70
N PHE A 33 13.24 4.33 -12.26
CA PHE A 33 14.52 3.70 -12.56
C PHE A 33 15.32 4.46 -13.63
N PRO A 34 14.70 4.99 -14.71
CA PRO A 34 15.38 5.89 -15.62
C PRO A 34 15.93 7.15 -14.93
N ALA A 35 15.17 7.74 -13.99
CA ALA A 35 15.63 8.92 -13.24
C ALA A 35 16.81 8.58 -12.31
N LEU A 36 16.72 7.48 -11.56
CA LEU A 36 17.79 7.00 -10.67
C LEU A 36 19.05 6.64 -11.45
N LYS A 37 18.93 6.06 -12.65
CA LYS A 37 20.08 5.74 -13.50
C LYS A 37 20.93 6.97 -13.85
N LYS A 38 20.31 8.15 -13.97
CA LYS A 38 21.02 9.41 -14.25
C LYS A 38 21.93 9.86 -13.09
N LEU A 39 21.68 9.36 -11.88
CA LEU A 39 22.50 9.63 -10.70
C LEU A 39 23.77 8.75 -10.65
N GLY A 40 23.83 7.68 -11.46
CA GLY A 40 24.99 6.80 -11.61
C GLY A 40 24.77 5.40 -11.03
N GLU A 41 25.18 4.37 -11.77
CA GLU A 41 24.95 2.96 -11.40
C GLU A 41 25.74 2.47 -10.18
N LYS A 42 26.69 3.27 -9.70
CA LYS A 42 27.49 3.01 -8.49
C LYS A 42 27.07 3.87 -7.30
N ASP A 43 26.11 4.77 -7.48
CA ASP A 43 25.60 5.59 -6.37
C ASP A 43 24.76 4.71 -5.43
N HIS A 44 25.23 4.56 -4.19
CA HIS A 44 24.55 3.70 -3.21
C HIS A 44 23.13 4.20 -2.90
N GLY A 45 22.89 5.51 -2.90
CA GLY A 45 21.55 6.07 -2.68
C GLY A 45 20.58 5.71 -3.80
N ALA A 46 21.01 5.83 -5.05
CA ALA A 46 20.23 5.47 -6.22
C ALA A 46 19.93 3.96 -6.27
N LEU A 47 20.91 3.13 -5.91
CA LEU A 47 20.72 1.67 -5.80
C LEU A 47 19.71 1.31 -4.69
N SER A 48 19.87 1.87 -3.49
CA SER A 48 18.95 1.64 -2.38
C SER A 48 17.54 2.13 -2.68
N ALA A 49 17.38 3.30 -3.31
CA ALA A 49 16.07 3.80 -3.72
C ALA A 49 15.38 2.88 -4.74
N ARG A 50 16.15 2.30 -5.69
CA ARG A 50 15.62 1.34 -6.66
C ARG A 50 15.18 0.03 -6.01
N ILE A 51 15.95 -0.50 -5.07
CA ILE A 51 15.60 -1.71 -4.31
C ILE A 51 14.36 -1.45 -3.46
N GLY A 52 14.39 -0.37 -2.67
CA GLY A 52 13.28 0.01 -1.79
C GLY A 52 11.98 0.25 -2.56
N TRP A 53 12.05 0.82 -3.78
CA TRP A 53 10.89 0.95 -4.66
C TRP A 53 10.21 -0.39 -4.94
N MET A 54 10.98 -1.45 -5.17
CA MET A 54 10.42 -2.78 -5.43
C MET A 54 9.94 -3.47 -4.15
N GLU A 55 10.60 -3.24 -3.02
CA GLU A 55 10.16 -3.78 -1.72
C GLU A 55 8.79 -3.24 -1.29
N VAL A 56 8.47 -1.98 -1.60
CA VAL A 56 7.14 -1.39 -1.32
C VAL A 56 6.00 -2.21 -1.95
N ASN A 57 6.23 -2.83 -3.11
CA ASN A 57 5.21 -3.68 -3.74
C ASN A 57 4.84 -4.90 -2.90
N GLN A 58 5.79 -5.41 -2.08
CA GLN A 58 5.51 -6.53 -1.17
C GLN A 58 4.44 -6.15 -0.16
N GLY A 59 4.50 -4.93 0.38
CA GLY A 59 3.49 -4.42 1.32
C GLY A 59 2.09 -4.42 0.72
N PHE A 60 1.94 -3.89 -0.49
CA PHE A 60 0.65 -3.86 -1.20
C PHE A 60 0.13 -5.27 -1.53
N VAL A 61 1.00 -6.19 -1.96
CA VAL A 61 0.60 -7.58 -2.26
C VAL A 61 0.18 -8.32 -0.99
N ILE A 62 0.94 -8.18 0.10
CA ILE A 62 0.61 -8.79 1.39
C ILE A 62 -0.73 -8.25 1.89
N LEU A 63 -0.95 -6.94 1.83
CA LEU A 63 -2.24 -6.36 2.22
C LEU A 63 -3.39 -6.88 1.36
N THR A 64 -3.22 -7.05 0.05
CA THR A 64 -4.24 -7.68 -0.81
C THR A 64 -4.64 -9.05 -0.26
N ILE A 65 -3.67 -9.91 0.07
CA ILE A 65 -3.92 -11.25 0.60
C ILE A 65 -4.68 -11.18 1.93
N PHE A 66 -4.25 -10.28 2.84
CA PHE A 66 -4.92 -10.10 4.11
C PHE A 66 -6.34 -9.56 3.97
N CYS A 67 -6.58 -8.60 3.08
CA CYS A 67 -7.93 -8.09 2.82
C CYS A 67 -8.85 -9.20 2.27
N PHE A 68 -8.36 -10.07 1.38
CA PHE A 68 -9.10 -11.25 0.94
C PHE A 68 -9.43 -12.19 2.11
N LYS A 69 -8.44 -12.51 2.96
CA LYS A 69 -8.63 -13.32 4.18
C LYS A 69 -9.69 -12.69 5.09
N TRP A 70 -9.55 -11.40 5.41
CA TRP A 70 -10.44 -10.69 6.33
C TRP A 70 -11.86 -10.55 5.78
N ALA A 71 -12.05 -10.45 4.47
CA ALA A 71 -13.39 -10.44 3.86
C ALA A 71 -14.12 -11.78 4.07
N GLN A 72 -13.38 -12.89 4.15
CA GLN A 72 -13.97 -14.22 4.34
C GLN A 72 -14.16 -14.55 5.82
N PHE A 73 -13.15 -14.26 6.65
CA PHE A 73 -13.06 -14.76 8.03
C PHE A 73 -13.15 -13.66 9.10
N GLY A 74 -13.04 -12.39 8.71
CA GLY A 74 -12.92 -11.26 9.62
C GLY A 74 -11.49 -11.06 10.14
N MET A 75 -11.26 -9.91 10.76
CA MET A 75 -10.00 -9.56 11.43
C MET A 75 -10.13 -9.87 12.93
N THR A 76 -10.02 -11.16 13.27
CA THR A 76 -10.41 -11.65 14.61
C THR A 76 -9.25 -11.68 15.59
N ASP A 77 -8.04 -12.00 15.13
CA ASP A 77 -6.86 -12.17 15.98
C ASP A 77 -6.07 -10.86 16.21
N VAL A 78 -5.22 -10.86 17.25
CA VAL A 78 -4.43 -9.69 17.65
C VAL A 78 -3.33 -9.36 16.63
N TYR A 79 -2.79 -10.35 15.92
CA TYR A 79 -1.72 -10.15 14.95
C TYR A 79 -2.26 -9.52 13.67
N ASP A 80 -3.44 -9.93 13.23
CA ASP A 80 -4.18 -9.32 12.13
C ASP A 80 -4.45 -7.83 12.42
N LYS A 81 -4.93 -7.51 13.63
CA LYS A 81 -5.19 -6.13 14.06
C LYS A 81 -3.89 -5.32 14.17
N ALA A 82 -2.83 -5.91 14.71
CA ALA A 82 -1.53 -5.26 14.82
C ALA A 82 -0.94 -4.96 13.44
N PHE A 83 -1.00 -5.93 12.52
CA PHE A 83 -0.56 -5.75 11.14
C PHE A 83 -1.37 -4.66 10.44
N ALA A 84 -2.71 -4.73 10.48
CA ALA A 84 -3.58 -3.73 9.88
C ALA A 84 -3.30 -2.33 10.44
N GLY A 85 -3.19 -2.21 11.77
CA GLY A 85 -2.91 -0.94 12.43
C GLY A 85 -1.56 -0.36 12.02
N PHE A 86 -0.49 -1.15 12.11
CA PHE A 86 0.85 -0.72 11.72
C PHE A 86 0.91 -0.31 10.24
N TYR A 87 0.37 -1.16 9.36
CA TYR A 87 0.35 -0.89 7.92
C TYR A 87 -0.41 0.40 7.61
N CYS A 88 -1.62 0.57 8.16
CA CYS A 88 -2.44 1.75 7.93
C CYS A 88 -1.75 3.04 8.41
N VAL A 89 -1.17 3.03 9.61
CA VAL A 89 -0.45 4.20 10.15
C VAL A 89 0.76 4.55 9.28
N ALA A 90 1.55 3.56 8.85
CA ALA A 90 2.69 3.78 7.98
C ALA A 90 2.27 4.40 6.64
N GLN A 91 1.20 3.90 6.02
CA GLN A 91 0.66 4.43 4.77
C GLN A 91 0.17 5.88 4.91
N PHE A 92 -0.54 6.20 6.00
CA PHE A 92 -0.94 7.57 6.28
C PHE A 92 0.27 8.50 6.42
N TYR A 93 1.30 8.07 7.15
CA TYR A 93 2.55 8.79 7.29
C TYR A 93 3.26 9.00 5.95
N PHE A 94 3.35 7.98 5.11
CA PHE A 94 3.98 8.12 3.78
C PHE A 94 3.17 9.04 2.85
N GLY A 95 1.85 8.99 2.89
CA GLY A 95 1.01 9.93 2.15
C GLY A 95 1.24 11.38 2.60
N TRP A 96 1.45 11.60 3.90
CA TRP A 96 1.86 12.90 4.42
C TRP A 96 3.24 13.34 3.91
N CYS A 97 4.23 12.44 3.86
CA CYS A 97 5.53 12.74 3.27
C CYS A 97 5.42 13.15 1.79
N TYR A 98 4.58 12.47 1.00
CA TYR A 98 4.32 12.85 -0.40
C TYR A 98 3.68 14.23 -0.52
N LEU A 99 2.68 14.55 0.32
CA LEU A 99 2.09 15.88 0.37
C LEU A 99 3.13 16.97 0.68
N LYS A 100 4.02 16.73 1.64
CA LYS A 100 5.12 17.66 1.94
C LYS A 100 6.09 17.85 0.78
N ALA A 101 6.28 16.82 -0.04
CA ALA A 101 7.08 16.90 -1.25
C ALA A 101 6.33 17.52 -2.45
N GLY A 102 5.06 17.91 -2.28
CA GLY A 102 4.22 18.48 -3.35
C GLY A 102 3.69 17.46 -4.35
N ILE A 103 3.87 16.16 -4.09
CA ILE A 103 3.43 15.06 -4.95
C ILE A 103 2.11 14.53 -4.39
N LYS A 104 1.02 14.57 -5.16
CA LYS A 104 -0.33 14.31 -4.63
C LYS A 104 -0.90 12.97 -5.06
N GLU A 105 -0.42 12.44 -6.18
CA GLU A 105 -0.94 11.24 -6.82
C GLU A 105 -0.85 10.00 -5.91
N PRO A 106 0.26 9.74 -5.18
CA PRO A 106 0.37 8.59 -4.29
C PRO A 106 -0.54 8.67 -3.06
N VAL A 107 -1.02 9.86 -2.69
CA VAL A 107 -1.85 10.05 -1.49
C VAL A 107 -3.16 9.28 -1.61
N ILE A 108 -3.71 9.16 -2.82
CA ILE A 108 -4.97 8.47 -3.07
C ILE A 108 -4.90 7.00 -2.62
N PRO A 109 -4.00 6.15 -3.12
CA PRO A 109 -3.89 4.77 -2.63
C PRO A 109 -3.40 4.70 -1.18
N LEU A 110 -2.43 5.54 -0.79
CA LEU A 110 -1.84 5.51 0.56
C LEU A 110 -2.84 5.87 1.66
N TRP A 111 -3.87 6.67 1.39
CA TRP A 111 -4.90 7.00 2.39
C TRP A 111 -6.22 6.28 2.12
N GLY A 112 -6.57 6.08 0.85
CA GLY A 112 -7.80 5.41 0.45
C GLY A 112 -7.85 3.95 0.91
N ILE A 113 -6.77 3.19 0.69
CA ILE A 113 -6.73 1.78 1.07
C ILE A 113 -6.85 1.61 2.60
N PRO A 114 -6.05 2.30 3.45
CA PRO A 114 -6.24 2.27 4.90
C PRO A 114 -7.63 2.70 5.36
N THR A 115 -8.23 3.71 4.70
CA THR A 115 -9.58 4.17 5.02
C THR A 115 -10.61 3.07 4.78
N LEU A 116 -10.53 2.36 3.66
CA LEU A 116 -11.41 1.21 3.38
C LEU A 116 -11.24 0.10 4.41
N VAL A 117 -9.99 -0.23 4.78
CA VAL A 117 -9.69 -1.22 5.82
C VAL A 117 -10.26 -0.78 7.16
N GLY A 118 -10.04 0.47 7.59
CA GLY A 118 -10.56 1.01 8.84
C GLY A 118 -12.09 1.02 8.89
N LEU A 119 -12.75 1.52 7.85
CA LEU A 119 -14.21 1.57 7.76
C LEU A 119 -14.84 0.18 7.82
N SER A 120 -14.19 -0.85 7.25
CA SER A 120 -14.69 -2.22 7.32
C SER A 120 -14.74 -2.79 8.74
N GLN A 121 -14.05 -2.18 9.71
CA GLN A 121 -14.08 -2.59 11.11
C GLN A 121 -15.20 -1.91 11.91
N LEU A 122 -15.91 -0.95 11.32
CA LEU A 122 -16.97 -0.17 11.95
C LEU A 122 -18.38 -0.60 11.54
N VAL A 123 -18.51 -1.51 10.56
CA VAL A 123 -19.77 -1.86 9.88
C VAL A 123 -19.98 -3.35 9.73
#